data_AF-A0A1R4KWH4-F1
#
_entry.id   AF-A0A1R4KWH4-F1
#
_cell.length_a   1.000
_cell.length_b   1.000
_cell.length_c   1.000
_cell.angle_alpha   90.00
_cell.angle_beta   90.00
_cell.angle_gamma   90.00
#
_symmetry.space_group_name_H-M   'P 1'
#
loop_
_entity.id
_entity.type
_entity.pdbx_description
1 polymer ?
#
loop_
_entity_poly.entity_id
_entity_poly.type
_entity_poly.pdbx_seq_one_letter_code
_entity_poly.pdbx_strand_id
1 'polypeptide(L)'
;MIYSVRDEMNAGDELGIDIEEKGFYDALKALAVKYDFDYPEDKLIELAQAVKVIVDDKVKFVDWNNRDDIKSSLKVELILILAKFKYPPISRDEVYKEIFEQAQSFKVNQGI
;
A
#
# COMPACT_ATOMS: atom_id res chain seq x y z
N MET A 1 25.50 3.26 2.56
CA MET A 1 25.41 4.15 1.38
C MET A 1 24.30 3.62 0.51
N ILE A 2 23.36 4.53 0.19
CA ILE A 2 22.33 4.51 -0.85
C ILE A 2 22.05 3.16 -1.54
N TYR A 3 20.98 2.47 -1.13
CA TYR A 3 20.33 1.52 -2.03
C TYR A 3 19.80 2.32 -3.22
N SER A 4 20.20 1.88 -4.41
CA SER A 4 20.12 2.59 -5.66
C SER A 4 18.68 2.80 -6.12
N VAL A 5 18.24 4.06 -6.09
CA VAL A 5 16.97 4.62 -6.65
C VAL A 5 16.87 4.45 -8.19
N ARG A 6 17.70 3.58 -8.79
CA ARG A 6 17.89 3.49 -10.25
C ARG A 6 17.49 2.13 -10.82
N ASP A 7 17.39 1.11 -9.97
CA ASP A 7 16.83 -0.20 -10.35
C ASP A 7 15.29 -0.21 -10.22
N GLU A 8 14.78 0.66 -9.34
CA GLU A 8 13.36 0.78 -9.02
C GLU A 8 12.48 1.25 -10.19
N MET A 9 13.05 1.87 -11.22
CA MET A 9 12.30 2.30 -12.40
C MET A 9 12.10 1.18 -13.43
N ASN A 10 12.87 0.08 -13.38
CA ASN A 10 12.69 -1.06 -14.29
C ASN A 10 11.75 -2.15 -13.71
N ALA A 11 11.77 -2.34 -12.38
CA ALA A 11 10.95 -3.38 -11.75
C ALA A 11 9.42 -3.17 -11.88
N GLY A 12 8.95 -1.92 -12.03
CA GLY A 12 7.53 -1.63 -12.28
C GLY A 12 7.05 -2.13 -13.64
N ASP A 13 7.92 -2.06 -14.66
CA ASP A 13 7.63 -2.48 -16.03
C ASP A 13 7.58 -4.02 -16.15
N GLU A 14 8.41 -4.73 -15.38
CA GLU A 14 8.41 -6.20 -15.31
C GLU A 14 7.23 -6.79 -14.50
N LEU A 15 6.75 -6.05 -13.49
CA LEU A 15 5.61 -6.45 -12.65
C LEU A 15 4.25 -6.01 -13.23
N GLY A 16 4.25 -5.13 -14.25
CA GLY A 16 3.02 -4.60 -14.86
C GLY A 16 2.23 -3.65 -13.95
N ILE A 17 2.91 -2.96 -13.04
CA ILE A 17 2.29 -2.08 -12.04
C ILE A 17 2.85 -0.65 -12.11
N ASP A 18 1.98 0.34 -11.90
CA ASP A 18 2.39 1.74 -11.88
C ASP A 18 3.28 2.07 -10.66
N ILE A 19 4.00 3.19 -10.71
CA ILE A 19 4.82 3.72 -9.60
C ILE A 19 4.00 3.78 -8.29
N GLU A 20 2.71 4.11 -8.39
CA GLU A 20 1.76 4.08 -7.29
C GLU A 20 1.61 2.71 -6.65
N GLU A 21 1.30 1.71 -7.48
CA GLU A 21 1.05 0.33 -7.07
C GLU A 21 2.34 -0.29 -6.53
N LYS A 22 3.48 0.10 -7.09
CA LYS A 22 4.80 -0.29 -6.62
C LYS A 22 5.09 0.17 -5.19
N GLY A 23 4.67 1.38 -4.80
CA GLY A 23 4.81 1.86 -3.42
C GLY A 23 4.01 1.03 -2.42
N PHE A 24 2.79 0.64 -2.77
CA PHE A 24 1.98 -0.26 -1.95
C PHE A 24 2.53 -1.68 -1.92
N TYR A 25 3.00 -2.19 -3.06
CA TYR A 25 3.68 -3.48 -3.17
C TYR A 25 4.91 -3.51 -2.26
N ASP A 26 5.77 -2.49 -2.30
CA ASP A 26 7.00 -2.47 -1.50
C ASP A 26 6.68 -2.43 0.00
N ALA A 27 5.70 -1.63 0.42
CA ALA A 27 5.22 -1.64 1.80
C ALA A 27 4.67 -3.00 2.24
N LEU A 28 3.80 -3.62 1.44
CA LEU A 28 3.23 -4.94 1.71
C LEU A 28 4.30 -6.05 1.72
N LYS A 29 5.31 -5.95 0.87
CA LYS A 29 6.44 -6.87 0.81
C LYS A 29 7.37 -6.70 2.00
N ALA A 30 7.68 -5.46 2.38
CA ALA A 30 8.44 -5.15 3.58
C ALA A 30 7.77 -5.71 4.83
N LEU A 31 6.43 -5.66 4.89
CA LEU A 31 5.64 -6.29 5.95
C LEU A 31 5.75 -7.81 5.90
N ALA A 32 5.58 -8.42 4.72
CA ALA A 32 5.73 -9.86 4.55
C ALA A 32 7.07 -10.39 5.05
N VAL A 33 8.14 -9.69 4.68
CA VAL A 33 9.51 -9.99 5.14
C VAL A 33 9.67 -9.71 6.64
N LYS A 34 9.15 -8.58 7.15
CA LYS A 34 9.26 -8.20 8.58
C LYS A 34 8.56 -9.19 9.52
N TYR A 35 7.47 -9.81 9.07
CA TYR A 35 6.73 -10.81 9.83
C TYR A 35 7.10 -12.26 9.45
N ASP A 36 8.09 -12.44 8.58
CA ASP A 36 8.61 -13.74 8.13
C ASP A 36 7.50 -14.69 7.65
N PHE A 37 6.60 -14.20 6.79
CA PHE A 37 5.58 -15.05 6.17
C PHE A 37 5.75 -15.14 4.66
N ASP A 38 5.55 -16.35 4.16
CA ASP A 38 5.57 -16.65 2.74
C ASP A 38 4.24 -16.23 2.13
N TYR A 39 4.29 -15.24 1.24
CA TYR A 39 3.12 -14.77 0.51
C TYR A 39 3.50 -14.58 -0.97
N PRO A 40 2.75 -15.18 -1.90
CA PRO A 40 3.12 -15.18 -3.31
C PRO A 40 3.10 -13.76 -3.88
N GLU A 41 4.15 -13.41 -4.64
CA GLU A 41 4.32 -12.08 -5.22
C GLU A 41 3.16 -11.69 -6.14
N ASP A 42 2.62 -12.65 -6.90
CA ASP A 42 1.45 -12.45 -7.77
C ASP A 42 0.24 -11.91 -6.98
N LYS A 43 -0.05 -12.51 -5.81
CA LYS A 43 -1.13 -12.03 -4.95
C LYS A 43 -0.77 -10.74 -4.22
N LEU A 44 0.51 -10.45 -4.04
CA LEU A 44 0.98 -9.23 -3.38
C LEU A 44 0.79 -8.03 -4.32
N ILE A 45 1.04 -8.26 -5.62
CA ILE A 45 0.69 -7.34 -6.69
C ILE A 45 -0.82 -7.09 -6.68
N GLU A 46 -1.66 -8.13 -6.83
CA GLU A 46 -3.12 -7.96 -6.83
C GLU A 46 -3.64 -7.24 -5.58
N LEU A 47 -3.06 -7.55 -4.41
CA LEU A 47 -3.36 -6.88 -3.15
C LEU A 47 -3.02 -5.40 -3.22
N ALA A 48 -1.82 -5.04 -3.67
CA ALA A 48 -1.38 -3.66 -3.84
C ALA A 48 -2.32 -2.86 -4.77
N GLN A 49 -2.73 -3.46 -5.90
CA GLN A 49 -3.70 -2.83 -6.82
C GLN A 49 -5.04 -2.59 -6.13
N ALA A 50 -5.53 -3.57 -5.37
CA ALA A 50 -6.81 -3.45 -4.68
C ALA A 50 -6.76 -2.40 -3.55
N VAL A 51 -5.62 -2.30 -2.83
CA VAL A 51 -5.38 -1.24 -1.84
C VAL A 51 -5.37 0.13 -2.50
N LYS A 52 -4.69 0.29 -3.65
CA LYS A 52 -4.69 1.53 -4.43
C LYS A 52 -6.10 1.98 -4.77
N VAL A 53 -6.96 1.09 -5.25
CA VAL A 53 -8.35 1.43 -5.63
C VAL A 53 -9.14 1.98 -4.44
N ILE A 54 -9.02 1.37 -3.25
CA ILE A 54 -9.68 1.88 -2.04
C ILE A 54 -9.12 3.24 -1.65
N VAL A 55 -7.79 3.37 -1.64
CA VAL A 55 -7.13 4.61 -1.27
C VAL A 55 -7.55 5.72 -2.23
N ASP A 56 -7.51 5.50 -3.55
CA ASP A 56 -7.92 6.45 -4.58
C ASP A 56 -9.37 6.94 -4.41
N ASP A 57 -10.29 6.02 -4.09
CA ASP A 57 -11.68 6.35 -3.78
C ASP A 57 -11.80 7.31 -2.59
N LYS A 58 -11.01 7.08 -1.53
CA LYS A 58 -11.08 7.84 -0.28
C LYS A 58 -10.22 9.11 -0.27
N VAL A 59 -9.12 9.14 -1.01
CA VAL A 59 -8.25 10.33 -1.13
C VAL A 59 -8.81 11.40 -2.08
N LYS A 60 -9.88 11.09 -2.84
CA LYS A 60 -10.68 12.11 -3.54
C LYS A 60 -11.23 13.17 -2.59
N PHE A 61 -11.43 12.82 -1.33
CA PHE A 61 -11.77 13.76 -0.27
C PHE A 61 -10.48 14.41 0.26
N VAL A 62 -10.21 15.67 -0.12
CA VAL A 62 -9.01 16.45 0.26
C VAL A 62 -8.71 16.41 1.78
N ASP A 63 -9.75 16.26 2.59
CA ASP A 63 -9.67 16.24 4.06
C ASP A 63 -9.61 14.85 4.72
N TRP A 64 -9.38 13.75 3.98
CA TRP A 64 -9.37 12.40 4.56
C TRP A 64 -8.39 12.26 5.75
N ASN A 65 -7.27 12.98 5.74
CA ASN A 65 -6.30 12.95 6.83
C ASN A 65 -6.80 13.62 8.13
N ASN A 66 -7.77 14.55 8.04
CA ASN A 66 -8.39 15.18 9.20
C ASN A 66 -9.69 14.47 9.63
N ARG A 67 -10.09 13.41 8.93
CA ARG A 67 -11.37 12.71 9.12
C ARG A 67 -11.15 11.32 9.68
N ASP A 68 -11.32 11.17 10.99
CA ASP A 68 -11.27 9.88 11.69
C ASP A 68 -12.29 8.87 11.15
N ASP A 69 -13.46 9.33 10.67
CA ASP A 69 -14.46 8.51 10.01
C ASP A 69 -13.93 7.86 8.72
N ILE A 70 -13.16 8.61 7.92
CA ILE A 70 -12.56 8.12 6.67
C ILE A 70 -11.39 7.18 6.97
N LYS A 71 -10.53 7.52 7.94
CA LYS A 71 -9.42 6.65 8.38
C LYS A 71 -9.91 5.30 8.91
N SER A 72 -10.95 5.33 9.74
CA SER A 72 -11.55 4.12 10.28
C SER A 72 -12.16 3.26 9.19
N SER A 73 -12.86 3.88 8.23
CA SER A 73 -13.41 3.18 7.07
C SER A 73 -12.31 2.53 6.23
N LEU A 74 -11.25 3.27 5.91
CA LEU A 74 -10.08 2.77 5.19
C LEU A 74 -9.43 1.57 5.91
N LYS A 75 -9.30 1.64 7.24
CA LYS A 75 -8.74 0.54 8.04
C LYS A 75 -9.60 -0.72 7.92
N VAL A 76 -10.93 -0.59 8.01
CA VAL A 76 -11.85 -1.72 7.85
C VAL A 76 -11.79 -2.31 6.44
N GLU A 77 -11.83 -1.47 5.40
CA GLU A 77 -11.73 -1.93 4.02
C GLU A 77 -10.41 -2.66 3.77
N LEU A 78 -9.30 -2.15 4.33
CA LEU A 78 -8.00 -2.82 4.26
C LEU A 78 -8.04 -4.19 4.92
N ILE A 79 -8.60 -4.31 6.13
CA ILE A 79 -8.75 -5.60 6.82
C ILE A 79 -9.56 -6.59 5.97
N LEU A 80 -10.67 -6.15 5.37
CA LEU A 80 -11.51 -6.98 4.52
C LEU A 80 -10.76 -7.47 3.27
N ILE A 81 -9.99 -6.58 2.63
CA ILE A 81 -9.16 -6.92 1.48
C ILE A 81 -8.05 -7.90 1.87
N LEU A 82 -7.30 -7.64 2.93
CA LEU A 82 -6.27 -8.55 3.43
C LEU A 82 -6.86 -9.95 3.67
N ALA A 83 -8.02 -10.03 4.32
CA ALA A 83 -8.73 -11.29 4.54
C ALA A 83 -9.17 -11.97 3.23
N LYS A 84 -9.68 -11.21 2.25
CA LYS A 84 -10.08 -11.71 0.93
C LYS A 84 -8.90 -12.33 0.18
N PHE A 85 -7.74 -11.68 0.26
CA PHE A 85 -6.50 -12.11 -0.38
C PHE A 85 -5.74 -13.19 0.40
N LYS A 86 -6.26 -13.64 1.56
CA LYS A 86 -5.60 -14.58 2.48
C LYS A 86 -4.27 -14.05 3.03
N TYR A 87 -4.09 -12.74 3.00
CA TYR A 87 -2.95 -12.09 3.65
C TYR A 87 -3.16 -12.16 5.17
N PRO A 88 -2.14 -12.55 5.95
CA PRO A 88 -2.29 -12.71 7.39
C PRO A 88 -2.78 -11.41 8.04
N PRO A 89 -3.74 -11.48 8.98
CA PRO A 89 -4.29 -10.30 9.62
C PRO A 89 -3.21 -9.61 10.44
N ILE A 90 -2.72 -8.48 9.91
CA ILE A 90 -1.72 -7.70 10.61
C ILE A 90 -2.43 -6.96 11.75
N SER A 91 -2.19 -7.39 12.98
CA SER A 91 -2.84 -6.80 14.16
C SER A 91 -2.13 -5.53 14.67
N ARG A 92 -1.09 -5.06 13.97
CA ARG A 92 -0.34 -3.88 14.37
C ARG A 92 -0.84 -2.64 13.64
N ASP A 93 -1.39 -1.70 14.40
CA ASP A 93 -1.77 -0.36 13.92
C ASP A 93 -0.66 0.36 13.14
N GLU A 94 0.61 0.12 13.49
CA GLU A 94 1.79 0.62 12.78
C GLU A 94 1.75 0.33 11.27
N VAL A 95 1.21 -0.82 10.88
CA VAL A 95 1.23 -1.30 9.50
C VAL A 95 0.22 -0.55 8.63
N TYR A 96 -0.98 -0.34 9.17
CA TYR A 96 -1.98 0.50 8.54
C TYR A 96 -1.47 1.93 8.39
N LYS A 97 -0.76 2.42 9.42
CA LYS A 97 -0.15 3.74 9.40
C LYS A 97 0.90 3.86 8.31
N GLU A 98 1.81 2.89 8.17
CA GLU A 98 2.82 2.85 7.10
C GLU A 98 2.17 2.91 5.71
N ILE A 99 1.14 2.09 5.47
CA ILE A 99 0.42 2.05 4.19
C ILE A 99 -0.27 3.39 3.91
N PHE A 100 -0.88 4.01 4.92
CA PHE A 100 -1.49 5.34 4.77
C PHE A 100 -0.46 6.46 4.60
N GLU A 101 0.71 6.34 5.21
CA GLU A 101 1.83 7.28 5.02
C GLU A 101 2.37 7.19 3.58
N GLN A 102 2.50 5.97 3.01
CA GLN A 102 2.85 5.80 1.60
C GLN A 102 1.79 6.41 0.66
N ALA A 103 0.50 6.16 0.95
CA ALA A 103 -0.61 6.78 0.22
C ALA A 103 -0.60 8.32 0.30
N GLN A 104 -0.22 8.89 1.44
CA GLN A 104 -0.11 10.34 1.61
C GLN A 104 1.12 10.91 0.88
N SER A 105 2.27 10.24 0.98
CA SER A 105 3.50 10.61 0.28
C SER A 105 3.30 10.63 -1.24
N PHE A 106 2.42 9.77 -1.76
CA PHE A 106 1.99 9.79 -3.15
C PHE A 106 1.26 11.10 -3.55
N LYS A 107 0.25 11.54 -2.77
CA LYS A 107 -0.48 12.81 -3.03
C LYS A 107 0.44 14.03 -3.07
N VAL A 108 1.48 14.04 -2.22
CA VAL A 108 2.43 15.15 -2.16
C VAL A 108 3.33 15.22 -3.40
N ASN A 109 3.67 14.08 -4.02
CA ASN A 109 4.51 14.04 -5.22
C ASN A 109 3.77 14.32 -6.54
N GLN A 110 2.44 14.25 -6.56
CA GLN A 110 1.60 14.64 -7.72
C GLN A 110 1.37 16.16 -7.80
N GLY A 111 1.93 16.94 -6.87
CA GLY A 111 1.67 18.37 -6.70
C GLY A 111 2.82 19.32 -7.10
N ILE A 112 3.68 18.95 -8.05
CA ILE A 112 4.70 19.86 -8.63
C ILE A 112 4.72 19.78 -10.15
#